data_AF-A0A4S2H841-F1
#
_entry.id   AF-A0A4S2H841-F1
#
_cell.length_a   1.000
_cell.length_b   1.000
_cell.length_c   1.000
_cell.angle_alpha   90.00
_cell.angle_beta   90.00
_cell.angle_gamma   90.00
#
_symmetry.space_group_name_H-M   'P 1'
#
loop_
_entity.id
_entity.type
_entity.pdbx_description
1 polymer ?
#
loop_
_entity_poly.entity_id
_entity_poly.type
_entity_poly.pdbx_seq_one_letter_code
_entity_poly.pdbx_strand_id
1 'polypeptide(L)'
;MLTESKFRFLSEDVKKRSGLMLGPEKGYLVESRLSPLARTEGFASVEALVDQMMRGDAALSARAAEALATHETFFFRDRTPFDVFAETIAPVLKTVLHGRKAKIWCAACSSGQEPYSLAMLLEEMPGLDADIVATDLCNSVLEKARAGLYSQFEVQRGLAIQRLVKHFEQTGDTWRISPRLRQMVRFEVGNLLEDFGKYGKQDVIFCRNVLIYFDIEAKAKILDRLANQLQPHGYLILGAAETVVGLTEALKPVPGQRGLYARPEALEKIKAA
;
A
#
# COMPACT_ATOMS: atom_id res chain seq x y z
N MET A 1 26.11 2.28 17.77
CA MET A 1 25.13 1.22 18.09
C MET A 1 24.28 1.69 19.26
N LEU A 2 22.96 1.58 19.16
CA LEU A 2 22.05 1.96 20.24
C LEU A 2 22.22 1.04 21.45
N THR A 3 22.05 1.59 22.65
CA THR A 3 21.87 0.78 23.86
C THR A 3 20.56 0.00 23.80
N GLU A 4 20.45 -1.09 24.58
CA GLU A 4 19.23 -1.89 24.63
C GLU A 4 17.99 -1.06 25.01
N SER A 5 18.14 -0.13 25.96
CA SER A 5 17.04 0.76 26.38
C SER A 5 16.58 1.70 25.27
N LYS A 6 17.51 2.30 24.52
CA LYS A 6 17.20 3.19 23.39
C LYS A 6 16.58 2.42 22.23
N PHE A 7 17.07 1.21 21.96
CA PHE A 7 16.49 0.34 20.94
C PHE A 7 15.06 -0.06 21.32
N ARG A 8 14.82 -0.46 22.58
CA ARG A 8 13.47 -0.79 23.06
C ARG A 8 12.49 0.37 22.90
N PHE A 9 12.90 1.57 23.34
CA PHE A 9 12.10 2.78 23.14
C PHE A 9 11.77 3.01 21.67
N LEU A 10 12.79 2.96 20.78
CA LEU A 10 12.60 3.16 19.35
C LEU A 10 11.63 2.13 18.76
N SER A 11 11.79 0.85 19.09
CA SER A 11 10.91 -0.23 18.61
C SER A 11 9.47 -0.02 19.06
N GLU A 12 9.23 0.39 20.31
CA GLU A 12 7.88 0.65 20.84
C GLU A 12 7.24 1.88 20.19
N ASP A 13 7.98 3.00 20.05
CA ASP A 13 7.46 4.23 19.45
C ASP A 13 7.17 4.04 17.95
N VAL A 14 8.04 3.35 17.20
CA VAL A 14 7.82 3.03 15.79
C VAL A 14 6.63 2.10 15.61
N LYS A 15 6.52 1.06 16.45
CA LYS A 15 5.37 0.14 16.44
C LYS A 15 4.07 0.90 16.70
N LYS A 16 4.05 1.80 17.69
CA LYS A 16 2.86 2.61 18.02
C LYS A 16 2.40 3.48 16.84
N ARG A 17 3.34 4.04 16.08
CA ARG A 17 3.04 5.02 15.01
C ARG A 17 2.72 4.37 13.67
N SER A 18 3.42 3.29 13.33
CA SER A 18 3.37 2.68 12.00
C SER A 18 2.90 1.23 12.00
N GLY A 19 2.89 0.58 13.16
CA GLY A 19 2.64 -0.86 13.31
C GLY A 19 3.84 -1.74 12.93
N LEU A 20 4.94 -1.15 12.46
CA LEU A 20 6.15 -1.88 12.08
C LEU A 20 6.81 -2.55 13.29
N MET A 21 7.02 -3.85 13.19
CA MET A 21 7.82 -4.61 14.15
C MET A 21 9.32 -4.53 13.84
N LEU A 22 10.05 -3.85 14.73
CA LEU A 22 11.51 -3.79 14.79
C LEU A 22 12.05 -4.78 15.82
N GLY A 23 12.38 -5.99 15.37
CA GLY A 23 13.09 -6.98 16.15
C GLY A 23 14.60 -6.70 16.22
N PRO A 24 15.33 -7.24 17.22
CA PRO A 24 16.77 -7.03 17.38
C PRO A 24 17.60 -7.41 16.14
N GLU A 25 17.15 -8.41 15.38
CA GLU A 25 17.76 -8.85 14.12
C GLU A 25 17.78 -7.77 13.03
N LYS A 26 16.92 -6.77 13.16
CA LYS A 26 16.82 -5.62 12.25
C LYS A 26 17.61 -4.40 12.73
N GLY A 27 18.47 -4.54 13.75
CA GLY A 27 19.29 -3.43 14.27
C GLY A 27 20.12 -2.73 13.20
N TYR A 28 20.59 -3.44 12.17
CA TYR A 28 21.32 -2.85 11.05
C TYR A 28 20.47 -1.90 10.18
N LEU A 29 19.15 -2.12 10.11
CA LEU A 29 18.22 -1.23 9.40
C LEU A 29 18.11 0.12 10.11
N VAL A 30 18.18 0.12 11.45
CA VAL A 30 18.11 1.36 12.23
C VAL A 30 19.24 2.30 11.85
N GLU A 31 20.48 1.81 11.84
CA GLU A 31 21.63 2.65 11.49
C GLU A 31 21.54 3.14 10.04
N SER A 32 21.29 2.23 9.10
CA SER A 32 21.28 2.58 7.66
C SER A 32 20.15 3.52 7.27
N ARG A 33 18.97 3.43 7.91
CA ARG A 33 17.79 4.24 7.58
C ARG A 33 17.71 5.54 8.38
N LEU A 34 18.15 5.56 9.63
CA LEU A 34 18.11 6.77 10.45
C LEU A 34 19.35 7.65 10.29
N SER A 35 20.49 7.13 9.81
CA SER A 35 21.69 7.97 9.59
C SER A 35 21.45 9.15 8.63
N PRO A 36 20.78 8.98 7.47
CA PRO A 36 20.42 10.10 6.61
C PRO A 36 19.51 11.11 7.31
N LEU A 37 18.51 10.63 8.06
CA LEU A 37 17.61 11.49 8.82
C LEU A 37 18.36 12.28 9.89
N ALA A 38 19.22 11.63 10.68
CA ALA A 38 20.04 12.28 11.71
C ALA A 38 20.87 13.43 11.12
N ARG A 39 21.51 13.22 9.96
CA ARG A 39 22.28 14.27 9.27
C ARG A 39 21.40 15.43 8.82
N THR A 40 20.25 15.15 8.20
CA THR A 40 19.32 16.20 7.75
C THR A 40 18.80 17.03 8.92
N GLU A 41 18.59 16.42 10.08
CA GLU A 41 18.14 17.09 11.30
C GLU A 41 19.27 17.72 12.13
N GLY A 42 20.53 17.61 11.68
CA GLY A 42 21.68 18.19 12.38
C GLY A 42 22.14 17.41 13.62
N PHE A 43 21.72 16.16 13.80
CA PHE A 43 22.21 15.30 14.88
C PHE A 43 23.55 14.65 14.50
N ALA A 44 24.46 14.59 15.47
CA ALA A 44 25.78 13.98 15.29
C ALA A 44 25.74 12.45 15.10
N SER A 45 24.65 11.79 15.52
CA SER A 45 24.49 10.34 15.43
C SER A 45 23.01 9.93 15.50
N VAL A 46 22.72 8.68 15.12
CA VAL A 46 21.40 8.06 15.34
C VAL A 46 21.07 8.01 16.83
N GLU A 47 22.06 7.82 17.69
CA GLU A 47 21.86 7.81 19.14
C GLU A 47 21.38 9.17 19.66
N ALA A 48 21.99 10.27 19.20
CA ALA A 48 21.57 11.63 19.56
C ALA A 48 20.15 11.96 19.06
N LEU A 49 19.78 11.45 17.88
CA LEU A 49 18.42 11.54 17.34
C LEU A 49 17.43 10.78 18.23
N VAL A 50 17.75 9.57 18.67
CA VAL A 50 16.88 8.78 19.57
C VAL A 50 16.77 9.42 20.95
N ASP A 51 17.86 10.01 21.47
CA ASP A 51 17.80 10.77 22.72
C ASP A 51 16.83 11.95 22.62
N GLN A 52 16.77 12.63 21.48
CA GLN A 52 15.83 13.70 21.25
C GLN A 52 14.38 13.19 21.16
N MET A 53 14.15 12.05 20.50
CA MET A 53 12.84 11.40 20.48
C MET A 53 12.36 11.05 21.90
N MET A 54 13.25 10.52 22.74
CA MET A 54 12.94 10.18 24.15
C MET A 54 12.57 11.40 25.00
N ARG A 55 12.97 12.61 24.61
CA ARG A 55 12.55 13.87 25.24
C ARG A 55 11.15 14.34 24.81
N GLY A 56 10.48 13.60 23.93
CA GLY A 56 9.09 13.85 23.53
C GLY A 56 8.91 14.55 22.19
N ASP A 57 9.93 14.57 21.33
CA ASP A 57 9.81 15.15 19.99
C ASP A 57 8.95 14.27 19.07
N ALA A 58 7.65 14.54 19.07
CA ALA A 58 6.68 13.74 18.34
C ALA A 58 6.83 13.83 16.81
N ALA A 59 7.37 14.94 16.29
CA ALA A 59 7.57 15.14 14.86
C ALA A 59 8.79 14.35 14.38
N LEU A 60 9.89 14.39 15.15
CA LEU A 60 11.08 13.58 14.88
C LEU A 60 10.77 12.09 14.93
N SER A 61 9.99 11.66 15.93
CA SER A 61 9.51 10.29 16.04
C SER A 61 8.67 9.84 14.83
N ALA A 62 7.78 10.69 14.32
CA ALA A 62 7.00 10.37 13.12
C ALA A 62 7.90 10.17 11.90
N ARG A 63 8.88 11.05 11.71
CA ARG A 63 9.85 10.97 10.62
C ARG A 63 10.78 9.75 10.73
N ALA A 64 11.15 9.36 11.95
CA ALA A 64 11.91 8.14 12.20
C ALA A 64 11.10 6.89 11.80
N ALA A 65 9.81 6.84 12.17
CA ALA A 65 8.92 5.74 11.76
C ALA A 65 8.76 5.66 10.23
N GLU A 66 8.61 6.80 9.56
CA GLU A 66 8.58 6.86 8.08
C GLU A 66 9.90 6.37 7.46
N ALA A 67 11.05 6.80 7.99
CA ALA A 67 12.36 6.41 7.47
C ALA A 67 12.65 4.90 7.62
N LEU A 68 12.11 4.28 8.68
CA LEU A 68 12.24 2.85 8.95
C LEU A 68 11.27 1.98 8.16
N ALA A 69 10.22 2.57 7.57
CA ALA A 69 9.29 1.85 6.72
C ALA A 69 9.98 1.31 5.45
N THR A 70 9.56 0.13 5.02
CA THR A 70 10.07 -0.48 3.78
C THR A 70 9.14 -0.13 2.62
N HIS A 71 9.70 0.50 1.59
CA HIS A 71 8.95 1.02 0.44
C HIS A 71 9.29 0.30 -0.87
N GLU A 72 9.47 -1.03 -0.82
CA GLU A 72 9.72 -1.78 -2.05
C GLU A 72 8.42 -1.98 -2.84
N THR A 73 8.41 -1.50 -4.08
CA THR A 73 7.29 -1.66 -5.03
C THR A 73 7.81 -1.57 -6.46
N PHE A 74 7.04 -2.09 -7.42
CA PHE A 74 7.32 -2.00 -8.85
C PHE A 74 6.05 -2.20 -9.66
N PHE A 75 6.05 -1.76 -10.92
CA PHE A 75 4.87 -1.84 -11.78
C PHE A 75 4.49 -3.31 -11.99
N PHE A 76 3.20 -3.60 -11.89
CA PHE A 76 2.62 -4.94 -12.03
C PHE A 76 3.30 -5.98 -11.12
N ARG A 77 3.67 -5.57 -9.90
CA ARG A 77 4.26 -6.46 -8.88
C ARG A 77 3.36 -7.64 -8.60
N ASP A 78 3.91 -8.84 -8.76
CA ASP A 78 3.19 -10.11 -8.78
C ASP A 78 2.03 -10.05 -9.78
N ARG A 79 2.22 -10.57 -10.99
CA ARG A 79 1.24 -10.46 -12.08
C ARG A 79 -0.17 -10.93 -11.69
N THR A 80 -0.25 -11.96 -10.85
CA THR A 80 -1.49 -12.62 -10.41
C THR A 80 -2.57 -11.65 -9.88
N PRO A 81 -2.32 -10.74 -8.92
CA PRO A 81 -3.28 -9.71 -8.50
C PRO A 81 -3.97 -8.95 -9.64
N PHE A 82 -3.22 -8.61 -10.69
CA PHE A 82 -3.75 -7.85 -11.83
C PHE A 82 -4.52 -8.75 -12.80
N ASP A 83 -4.07 -10.00 -12.99
CA ASP A 83 -4.81 -11.00 -13.74
C ASP A 83 -6.15 -11.33 -13.03
N VAL A 84 -6.14 -11.49 -11.70
CA VAL A 84 -7.36 -11.69 -10.89
C VAL A 84 -8.31 -10.51 -11.01
N PHE A 85 -7.79 -9.28 -10.94
CA PHE A 85 -8.59 -8.08 -11.16
C PHE A 85 -9.25 -8.10 -12.55
N ALA A 86 -8.46 -8.39 -13.59
CA ALA A 86 -8.89 -8.42 -14.99
C ALA A 86 -9.95 -9.48 -15.27
N GLU A 87 -9.69 -10.71 -14.83
CA GLU A 87 -10.43 -11.91 -15.27
C GLU A 87 -11.58 -12.25 -14.34
N THR A 88 -11.50 -11.87 -13.05
CA THR A 88 -12.50 -12.25 -12.04
C THR A 88 -13.29 -11.05 -11.55
N ILE A 89 -12.61 -9.97 -11.16
CA ILE A 89 -13.28 -8.85 -10.48
C ILE A 89 -13.97 -7.92 -11.50
N ALA A 90 -13.27 -7.52 -12.56
CA ALA A 90 -13.78 -6.57 -13.53
C ALA A 90 -15.11 -7.00 -14.19
N PRO A 91 -15.31 -8.27 -14.60
CA PRO A 91 -16.61 -8.73 -15.13
C PRO A 91 -17.77 -8.59 -14.13
N VAL A 92 -17.51 -8.90 -12.85
CA VAL A 92 -18.50 -8.73 -11.77
C VAL A 92 -18.84 -7.25 -11.60
N LEU A 93 -17.83 -6.38 -11.53
CA LEU A 93 -18.02 -4.93 -11.38
C LEU A 93 -18.82 -4.33 -12.53
N LYS A 94 -18.50 -4.69 -13.78
CA LYS A 94 -19.26 -4.26 -14.96
C LYS A 94 -20.76 -4.59 -14.85
N THR A 95 -21.07 -5.76 -14.29
CA THR A 95 -22.43 -6.25 -14.12
C THR A 95 -23.17 -5.48 -13.02
N VAL A 96 -22.56 -5.31 -11.83
CA VAL A 96 -23.24 -4.74 -10.65
C VAL A 96 -23.24 -3.22 -10.60
N LEU A 97 -22.29 -2.57 -11.28
CA LEU A 97 -22.19 -1.11 -11.27
C LEU A 97 -23.07 -0.44 -12.34
N HIS A 98 -23.50 -1.18 -13.37
CA HIS A 98 -24.35 -0.67 -14.47
C HIS A 98 -23.80 0.63 -15.08
N GLY A 99 -22.51 0.66 -15.40
CA GLY A 99 -21.83 1.83 -15.98
C GLY A 99 -21.44 2.91 -14.97
N ARG A 100 -21.75 2.77 -13.67
CA ARG A 100 -21.16 3.63 -12.63
C ARG A 100 -19.68 3.31 -12.47
N LYS A 101 -18.91 4.33 -12.08
CA LYS A 101 -17.48 4.16 -11.76
C LYS A 101 -17.30 3.25 -10.55
N ALA A 102 -16.35 2.33 -10.65
CA ALA A 102 -15.86 1.56 -9.52
C ALA A 102 -15.06 2.44 -8.56
N LYS A 103 -15.10 2.12 -7.27
CA LYS A 103 -14.28 2.73 -6.23
C LYS A 103 -13.20 1.74 -5.82
N ILE A 104 -11.95 2.11 -6.07
CA ILE A 104 -10.80 1.26 -5.76
C ILE A 104 -9.91 1.96 -4.75
N TRP A 105 -9.49 1.23 -3.73
CA TRP A 105 -8.51 1.71 -2.76
C TRP A 105 -7.23 0.89 -2.79
N CYS A 106 -6.10 1.53 -3.10
CA CYS A 106 -4.76 0.98 -2.93
C CYS A 106 -4.18 1.43 -1.58
N ALA A 107 -4.25 0.56 -0.58
CA ALA A 107 -3.74 0.80 0.76
C ALA A 107 -2.26 0.38 0.85
N ALA A 108 -1.41 1.30 1.34
CA ALA A 108 0.06 1.21 1.32
C ALA A 108 0.65 1.23 -0.10
N CYS A 109 0.26 2.24 -0.88
CA CYS A 109 0.61 2.36 -2.30
C CYS A 109 2.08 2.72 -2.58
N SER A 110 2.86 3.07 -1.55
CA SER A 110 4.27 3.46 -1.65
C SER A 110 4.46 4.56 -2.71
N SER A 111 5.40 4.41 -3.64
CA SER A 111 5.68 5.37 -4.70
C SER A 111 4.74 5.31 -5.91
N GLY A 112 3.55 4.69 -5.78
CA GLY A 112 2.45 4.81 -6.75
C GLY A 112 2.43 3.80 -7.90
N GLN A 113 3.37 2.87 -7.97
CA GLN A 113 3.43 1.89 -9.07
C GLN A 113 2.21 0.97 -9.11
N GLU A 114 1.67 0.55 -7.95
CA GLU A 114 0.47 -0.28 -7.90
C GLU A 114 -0.79 0.44 -8.43
N PRO A 115 -1.18 1.63 -7.92
CA PRO A 115 -2.36 2.32 -8.44
C PRO A 115 -2.19 2.73 -9.90
N TYR A 116 -0.97 3.05 -10.37
CA TYR A 116 -0.74 3.32 -11.79
C TYR A 116 -0.80 2.08 -12.68
N SER A 117 -0.36 0.92 -12.19
CA SER A 117 -0.59 -0.34 -12.89
C SER A 117 -2.07 -0.64 -13.05
N LEU A 118 -2.87 -0.38 -12.02
CA LEU A 118 -4.33 -0.46 -12.12
C LEU A 118 -4.92 0.55 -13.10
N ALA A 119 -4.46 1.80 -13.08
CA ALA A 119 -4.94 2.82 -14.01
C ALA A 119 -4.65 2.44 -15.47
N MET A 120 -3.44 1.94 -15.77
CA MET A 120 -3.09 1.40 -17.10
C MET A 120 -3.99 0.22 -17.49
N LEU A 121 -4.22 -0.70 -16.56
CA LEU A 121 -5.06 -1.88 -16.80
C LEU A 121 -6.52 -1.49 -17.08
N LEU A 122 -7.06 -0.50 -16.38
CA LEU A 122 -8.41 0.02 -16.61
C LEU A 122 -8.54 0.67 -18.00
N GLU A 123 -7.53 1.40 -18.48
CA GLU A 123 -7.56 1.95 -19.84
C GLU A 123 -7.58 0.86 -20.93
N GLU A 124 -7.06 -0.33 -20.64
CA GLU A 124 -7.09 -1.49 -21.52
C GLU A 124 -8.44 -2.24 -21.46
N MET A 125 -9.32 -1.90 -20.52
CA MET A 125 -10.59 -2.57 -20.25
C MET A 125 -11.79 -1.65 -20.52
N PRO A 126 -12.22 -1.51 -21.78
CA PRO A 126 -13.40 -0.69 -22.09
C PRO A 126 -14.63 -1.17 -21.33
N GLY A 127 -15.46 -0.22 -20.90
CA GLY A 127 -16.70 -0.46 -20.17
C GLY A 127 -16.55 -0.60 -18.65
N LEU A 128 -15.37 -0.38 -18.08
CA LEU A 128 -15.18 -0.24 -16.63
C LEU A 128 -14.34 1.00 -16.33
N ASP A 129 -15.00 2.03 -15.82
CA ASP A 129 -14.34 3.22 -15.27
C ASP A 129 -14.15 3.07 -13.76
N ALA A 130 -13.13 3.71 -13.20
CA ALA A 130 -12.91 3.71 -11.76
C ALA A 130 -12.32 5.03 -11.26
N ASP A 131 -12.63 5.35 -9.99
CA ASP A 131 -11.90 6.33 -9.21
C ASP A 131 -10.98 5.58 -8.24
N ILE A 132 -9.67 5.87 -8.28
CA ILE A 132 -8.67 5.20 -7.44
C ILE A 132 -8.25 6.16 -6.32
N VAL A 133 -8.42 5.73 -5.07
CA VAL A 133 -7.77 6.34 -3.90
C VAL A 133 -6.54 5.51 -3.56
N ALA A 134 -5.40 6.17 -3.38
CA ALA A 134 -4.15 5.51 -3.04
C ALA A 134 -3.58 6.14 -1.77
N THR A 135 -3.33 5.34 -0.74
CA THR A 135 -2.89 5.84 0.56
C THR A 135 -1.56 5.24 0.97
N ASP A 136 -0.73 6.03 1.64
CA ASP A 136 0.47 5.55 2.31
C ASP A 136 0.70 6.34 3.60
N LEU A 137 1.46 5.76 4.53
CA LEU A 137 1.85 6.44 5.77
C LEU A 137 2.84 7.57 5.48
N CYS A 138 3.74 7.36 4.52
CA CYS A 138 4.88 8.23 4.28
C CYS A 138 4.56 9.29 3.21
N ASN A 139 4.54 10.57 3.59
CA ASN A 139 4.21 11.62 2.62
C ASN A 139 5.29 11.77 1.53
N SER A 140 6.56 11.50 1.84
CA SER A 140 7.65 11.65 0.86
C SER A 140 7.52 10.69 -0.33
N VAL A 141 7.04 9.46 -0.12
CA VAL A 141 6.77 8.51 -1.22
C VAL A 141 5.51 8.90 -1.99
N LEU A 142 4.51 9.48 -1.32
CA LEU A 142 3.31 10.02 -1.98
C LEU A 142 3.63 11.23 -2.86
N GLU A 143 4.54 12.12 -2.46
CA GLU A 143 5.00 13.21 -3.31
C GLU A 143 5.66 12.69 -4.60
N LYS A 144 6.49 11.65 -4.49
CA LYS A 144 7.04 10.96 -5.67
C LYS A 144 5.93 10.37 -6.55
N ALA A 145 4.94 9.72 -5.94
CA ALA A 145 3.80 9.14 -6.65
C ALA A 145 3.00 10.22 -7.40
N ARG A 146 2.66 11.34 -6.75
CA ARG A 146 1.97 12.49 -7.35
C ARG A 146 2.75 13.12 -8.50
N ALA A 147 4.06 13.26 -8.35
CA ALA A 147 4.94 13.75 -9.40
C ALA A 147 4.97 12.79 -10.61
N GLY A 148 4.81 11.49 -10.35
CA GLY A 148 4.78 10.45 -11.37
C GLY A 148 6.11 10.32 -12.12
N LEU A 149 7.22 10.65 -11.45
CA LEU A 149 8.58 10.62 -11.99
C LEU A 149 9.31 9.38 -11.50
N TYR A 150 9.78 8.56 -12.43
CA TYR A 150 10.40 7.27 -12.17
C TYR A 150 11.74 7.17 -12.91
N SER A 151 12.71 6.50 -12.30
CA SER A 151 13.99 6.23 -12.94
C SER A 151 13.86 5.20 -14.07
N GLN A 152 14.87 5.11 -14.94
CA GLN A 152 14.97 4.05 -15.96
C GLN A 152 14.80 2.65 -15.36
N PHE A 153 15.44 2.38 -14.22
CA PHE A 153 15.36 1.09 -13.53
C PHE A 153 13.91 0.77 -13.10
N GLU A 154 13.21 1.74 -12.52
CA GLU A 154 11.86 1.55 -12.03
C GLU A 154 10.86 1.28 -13.16
N VAL A 155 10.96 2.00 -14.27
CA VAL A 155 10.06 1.79 -15.42
C VAL A 155 10.38 0.52 -16.22
N GLN A 156 11.59 -0.04 -16.08
CA GLN A 156 11.92 -1.34 -16.68
C GLN A 156 11.56 -2.54 -15.80
N ARG A 157 11.29 -2.30 -14.50
CA ARG A 157 10.94 -3.36 -13.56
C ARG A 157 9.44 -3.65 -13.60
N GLY A 158 9.07 -4.70 -14.32
CA GLY A 158 7.70 -5.27 -14.36
C GLY A 158 6.74 -4.59 -15.35
N LEU A 159 7.12 -3.47 -15.96
CA LEU A 159 6.33 -2.80 -17.00
C LEU A 159 6.70 -3.33 -18.40
N ALA A 160 5.70 -3.73 -19.17
CA ALA A 160 5.90 -4.10 -20.58
C ALA A 160 6.27 -2.86 -21.42
N ILE A 161 7.15 -3.04 -22.42
CA ILE A 161 7.63 -1.94 -23.27
C ILE A 161 6.51 -1.16 -23.97
N GLN A 162 5.44 -1.85 -24.36
CA GLN A 162 4.27 -1.23 -25.00
C GLN A 162 3.56 -0.25 -24.05
N ARG A 163 3.42 -0.61 -22.77
CA ARG A 163 2.85 0.26 -21.74
C ARG A 163 3.79 1.43 -21.43
N LEU A 164 5.10 1.19 -21.40
CA LEU A 164 6.10 2.27 -21.22
C LEU A 164 5.94 3.33 -22.31
N VAL A 165 6.03 2.92 -23.58
CA VAL A 165 5.94 3.84 -24.74
C VAL A 165 4.59 4.55 -24.80
N LYS A 166 3.51 3.88 -24.42
CA LYS A 166 2.15 4.46 -24.47
C LYS A 166 1.88 5.45 -23.34
N HIS A 167 2.40 5.19 -22.14
CA HIS A 167 1.95 5.89 -20.92
C HIS A 167 3.00 6.78 -20.27
N PHE A 168 4.24 6.79 -20.77
CA PHE A 168 5.31 7.60 -20.21
C PHE A 168 6.01 8.46 -21.27
N GLU A 169 6.49 9.60 -20.82
CA GLU A 169 7.37 10.48 -21.59
C GLU A 169 8.71 10.61 -20.88
N GLN A 170 9.81 10.47 -21.62
CA GLN A 170 11.13 10.67 -21.06
C GLN A 170 11.37 12.17 -20.80
N THR A 171 11.74 12.51 -19.57
CA THR A 171 12.07 13.87 -19.11
C THR A 171 13.48 13.84 -18.50
N GLY A 172 14.49 14.19 -19.30
CA GLY A 172 15.90 14.03 -18.91
C GLY A 172 16.23 12.55 -18.63
N ASP A 173 16.77 12.28 -17.44
CA ASP A 173 17.14 10.93 -16.99
C ASP A 173 15.98 10.16 -16.32
N THR A 174 14.78 10.72 -16.34
CA THR A 174 13.58 10.15 -15.70
C THR A 174 12.44 9.97 -16.69
N TRP A 175 11.45 9.19 -16.29
CA TRP A 175 10.23 8.94 -17.04
C TRP A 175 9.05 9.49 -16.26
N ARG A 176 8.25 10.32 -16.93
CA ARG A 176 7.04 10.89 -16.35
C ARG A 176 5.82 10.13 -16.87
N ILE A 177 4.99 9.63 -15.97
CA ILE A 177 3.72 9.01 -16.35
C ILE A 177 2.73 10.07 -16.83
N SER A 178 1.92 9.70 -17.82
CA SER A 178 1.01 10.60 -18.52
C SER A 178 0.05 11.33 -17.55
N PRO A 179 -0.26 12.61 -17.79
CA PRO A 179 -1.19 13.37 -16.95
C PRO A 179 -2.56 12.70 -16.81
N ARG A 180 -3.03 12.01 -17.85
CA ARG A 180 -4.31 11.28 -17.84
C ARG A 180 -4.36 10.21 -16.76
N LEU A 181 -3.34 9.35 -16.68
CA LEU A 181 -3.28 8.33 -15.61
C LEU A 181 -3.10 8.95 -14.23
N ARG A 182 -2.38 10.08 -14.12
CA ARG A 182 -2.26 10.83 -12.86
C ARG A 182 -3.60 11.35 -12.35
N GLN A 183 -4.51 11.75 -13.24
CA GLN A 183 -5.84 12.22 -12.87
C GLN A 183 -6.78 11.08 -12.40
N MET A 184 -6.48 9.83 -12.74
CA MET A 184 -7.26 8.68 -12.27
C MET A 184 -6.99 8.31 -10.81
N VAL A 185 -5.88 8.80 -10.23
CA VAL A 185 -5.41 8.40 -8.90
C VAL A 185 -5.34 9.58 -7.96
N ARG A 186 -6.06 9.49 -6.84
CA ARG A 186 -5.99 10.45 -5.74
C ARG A 186 -5.10 9.92 -4.62
N PHE A 187 -3.98 10.59 -4.37
CA PHE A 187 -3.03 10.20 -3.32
C PHE A 187 -3.28 10.93 -2.01
N GLU A 188 -3.43 10.19 -0.91
CA GLU A 188 -3.69 10.73 0.43
C GLU A 188 -2.78 10.09 1.48
N VAL A 189 -2.43 10.85 2.53
CA VAL A 189 -1.76 10.27 3.69
C VAL A 189 -2.77 9.44 4.49
N GLY A 190 -2.42 8.18 4.77
CA GLY A 190 -3.28 7.26 5.49
C GLY A 190 -2.50 6.21 6.29
N ASN A 191 -2.82 6.09 7.56
CA ASN A 191 -2.26 5.09 8.46
C ASN A 191 -3.22 3.89 8.58
N LEU A 192 -2.74 2.68 8.28
CA LEU A 192 -3.55 1.45 8.43
C LEU A 192 -3.98 1.18 9.88
N LEU A 193 -3.31 1.80 10.86
CA LEU A 193 -3.69 1.69 12.27
C LEU A 193 -4.86 2.61 12.65
N GLU A 194 -5.31 3.50 11.79
CA GLU A 194 -6.35 4.51 12.05
C GLU A 194 -7.70 4.17 11.39
N ASP A 195 -8.71 4.99 11.63
CA ASP A 195 -10.04 4.81 11.04
C ASP A 195 -10.03 5.10 9.53
N PHE A 196 -10.76 4.27 8.78
CA PHE A 196 -10.86 4.36 7.32
C PHE A 196 -12.17 5.00 6.84
N GLY A 197 -13.07 5.35 7.75
CA GLY A 197 -14.44 5.81 7.44
C GLY A 197 -14.48 6.95 6.42
N LYS A 198 -13.48 7.84 6.46
CA LYS A 198 -13.32 8.96 5.52
C LYS A 198 -13.20 8.56 4.04
N TYR A 199 -12.76 7.33 3.74
CA TYR A 199 -12.64 6.85 2.36
C TYR A 199 -13.96 6.29 1.81
N GLY A 200 -14.94 6.01 2.67
CA GLY A 200 -16.21 5.39 2.29
C GLY A 200 -16.06 3.94 1.80
N LYS A 201 -17.17 3.36 1.34
CA LYS A 201 -17.21 1.98 0.85
C LYS A 201 -16.52 1.85 -0.51
N GLN A 202 -15.73 0.78 -0.66
CA GLN A 202 -14.93 0.43 -1.84
C GLN A 202 -15.46 -0.83 -2.50
N ASP A 203 -15.42 -0.87 -3.83
CA ASP A 203 -15.72 -2.07 -4.61
C ASP A 203 -14.50 -3.02 -4.59
N VAL A 204 -13.29 -2.47 -4.59
CA VAL A 204 -12.04 -3.25 -4.50
C VAL A 204 -11.05 -2.56 -3.58
N ILE A 205 -10.39 -3.35 -2.73
CA ILE A 205 -9.25 -2.89 -1.93
C ILE A 205 -8.03 -3.73 -2.29
N PHE A 206 -6.93 -3.06 -2.63
CA PHE A 206 -5.60 -3.65 -2.68
C PHE A 206 -4.89 -3.29 -1.36
N CYS A 207 -4.44 -4.29 -0.60
CA CYS A 207 -3.64 -4.09 0.61
C CYS A 207 -2.51 -5.12 0.60
N ARG A 208 -1.46 -4.84 -0.17
CA ARG A 208 -0.48 -5.85 -0.57
C ARG A 208 0.90 -5.56 -0.01
N ASN A 209 1.57 -6.64 0.41
CA ASN A 209 2.95 -6.65 0.89
C ASN A 209 3.21 -5.69 2.07
N VAL A 210 2.20 -5.47 2.92
CA VAL A 210 2.28 -4.53 4.04
C VAL A 210 1.90 -5.16 5.37
N LEU A 211 0.93 -6.07 5.40
CA LEU A 211 0.51 -6.79 6.61
C LEU A 211 1.64 -7.66 7.19
N ILE A 212 2.64 -8.01 6.38
CA ILE A 212 3.84 -8.74 6.83
C ILE A 212 4.66 -7.99 7.90
N TYR A 213 4.49 -6.66 8.02
CA TYR A 213 5.24 -5.83 8.97
C TYR A 213 4.57 -5.69 10.34
N PHE A 214 3.28 -6.05 10.45
CA PHE A 214 2.47 -5.90 11.65
C PHE A 214 2.49 -7.16 12.52
N ASP A 215 2.16 -7.02 13.80
CA ASP A 215 1.87 -8.17 14.66
C ASP A 215 0.47 -8.76 14.41
N ILE A 216 0.18 -9.90 15.01
CA ILE A 216 -1.07 -10.64 14.81
C ILE A 216 -2.29 -9.79 15.19
N GLU A 217 -2.22 -9.05 16.31
CA GLU A 217 -3.32 -8.24 16.81
C GLU A 217 -3.63 -7.06 15.87
N ALA A 218 -2.60 -6.36 15.41
CA ALA A 218 -2.74 -5.28 14.45
C ALA A 218 -3.28 -5.80 13.11
N LYS A 219 -2.79 -6.95 12.61
CA LYS A 219 -3.31 -7.55 11.37
C LYS A 219 -4.81 -7.84 11.47
N ALA A 220 -5.26 -8.47 12.55
CA ALA A 220 -6.68 -8.76 12.77
C ALA A 220 -7.52 -7.48 12.73
N LYS A 221 -7.13 -6.46 13.49
CA LYS A 221 -7.82 -5.16 13.55
C LYS A 221 -7.82 -4.42 12.21
N ILE A 222 -6.74 -4.53 11.42
CA ILE A 222 -6.67 -3.93 10.08
C ILE A 222 -7.63 -4.66 9.15
N LEU A 223 -7.58 -5.99 9.10
CA LEU A 223 -8.43 -6.81 8.24
C LEU A 223 -9.92 -6.60 8.52
N ASP A 224 -10.34 -6.52 9.78
CA ASP A 224 -11.73 -6.23 10.14
C ASP A 224 -12.17 -4.85 9.65
N ARG A 225 -11.30 -3.84 9.76
CA ARG A 225 -11.57 -2.50 9.24
C ARG A 225 -11.62 -2.46 7.72
N LEU A 226 -10.73 -3.19 7.03
CA LEU A 226 -10.78 -3.32 5.57
C LEU A 226 -12.08 -4.00 5.12
N ALA A 227 -12.49 -5.07 5.80
CA ALA A 227 -13.76 -5.76 5.55
C ALA A 227 -14.96 -4.81 5.71
N ASN A 228 -14.92 -3.96 6.75
CA ASN A 228 -15.93 -2.92 6.97
C ASN A 228 -15.94 -1.86 5.87
N GLN A 229 -14.86 -1.65 5.12
CA GLN A 229 -14.86 -0.73 3.98
C GLN A 229 -15.28 -1.36 2.66
N LEU A 230 -15.47 -2.68 2.59
CA LEU A 230 -15.96 -3.31 1.37
C LEU A 230 -17.46 -3.10 1.18
N GLN A 231 -17.84 -2.89 -0.08
CA GLN A 231 -19.21 -3.09 -0.54
C GLN A 231 -19.63 -4.55 -0.35
N PRO A 232 -20.94 -4.87 -0.29
CA PRO A 232 -21.40 -6.25 -0.15
C PRO A 232 -20.93 -7.20 -1.26
N HIS A 233 -20.57 -6.68 -2.44
CA HIS A 233 -20.03 -7.44 -3.57
C HIS A 233 -18.52 -7.22 -3.76
N GLY A 234 -17.88 -6.51 -2.82
CA GLY A 234 -16.52 -6.04 -2.96
C GLY A 234 -15.47 -7.10 -2.60
N TYR A 235 -14.25 -6.87 -3.09
CA TYR A 235 -13.13 -7.78 -2.92
C TYR A 235 -11.92 -7.11 -2.28
N LEU A 236 -11.19 -7.88 -1.48
CA LEU A 236 -9.87 -7.53 -0.95
C LEU A 236 -8.80 -8.39 -1.64
N ILE A 237 -7.74 -7.76 -2.12
CA ILE A 237 -6.56 -8.43 -2.65
C ILE A 237 -5.38 -8.21 -1.70
N LEU A 238 -4.76 -9.32 -1.26
CA LEU A 238 -3.53 -9.32 -0.46
C LEU A 238 -2.33 -9.83 -1.28
N GLY A 239 -1.12 -9.57 -0.78
CA GLY A 239 0.12 -10.07 -1.36
C GLY A 239 0.31 -11.56 -1.15
N ALA A 240 1.21 -12.17 -1.93
CA ALA A 240 1.36 -13.62 -2.01
C ALA A 240 1.78 -14.33 -0.69
N ALA A 241 2.32 -13.57 0.27
CA ALA A 241 2.77 -14.03 1.58
C ALA A 241 1.82 -13.65 2.73
N GLU A 242 0.64 -13.12 2.41
CA GLU A 242 -0.35 -12.63 3.37
C GLU A 242 -1.60 -13.52 3.34
N THR A 243 -2.32 -13.57 4.46
CA THR A 243 -3.53 -14.39 4.61
C THR A 243 -4.49 -13.74 5.59
N VAL A 244 -5.78 -14.11 5.51
CA VAL A 244 -6.82 -13.75 6.50
C VAL A 244 -7.08 -14.89 7.50
N VAL A 245 -6.60 -16.10 7.19
CA VAL A 245 -6.90 -17.32 7.95
C VAL A 245 -6.30 -17.22 9.36
N GLY A 246 -7.14 -17.44 10.37
CA GLY A 246 -6.74 -17.32 11.78
C GLY A 246 -6.58 -15.88 12.27
N LEU A 247 -6.93 -14.88 11.45
CA LEU A 247 -6.84 -13.46 11.81
C LEU A 247 -8.19 -12.76 11.83
N THR A 248 -9.14 -13.15 10.98
CA THR A 248 -10.49 -12.58 10.93
C THR A 248 -11.50 -13.59 10.39
N GLU A 249 -12.76 -13.45 10.84
CA GLU A 249 -13.91 -14.16 10.28
C GLU A 249 -14.70 -13.30 9.27
N ALA A 250 -14.43 -12.00 9.20
CA ALA A 250 -15.12 -11.04 8.32
C ALA A 250 -14.72 -11.18 6.84
N LEU A 251 -13.64 -11.90 6.55
CA LEU A 251 -13.12 -12.14 5.21
C LEU A 251 -12.82 -13.63 5.03
N LYS A 252 -13.17 -14.17 3.86
CA LYS A 252 -12.90 -15.56 3.49
C LYS A 252 -12.21 -15.61 2.13
N PRO A 253 -11.31 -16.58 1.91
CA PRO A 253 -10.69 -16.79 0.60
C PRO A 253 -11.75 -17.07 -0.47
N VAL A 254 -11.63 -16.43 -1.63
CA VAL A 254 -12.44 -16.78 -2.81
C VAL A 254 -11.89 -18.09 -3.40
N PRO A 255 -12.71 -19.15 -3.55
CA PRO A 255 -12.24 -20.44 -4.05
C PRO A 255 -11.55 -20.32 -5.42
N GLY A 256 -10.39 -20.97 -5.57
CA GLY A 256 -9.61 -20.97 -6.82
C GLY A 256 -8.83 -19.68 -7.11
N GLN A 257 -9.00 -18.62 -6.31
CA GLN A 257 -8.39 -17.31 -6.56
C GLN A 257 -7.37 -16.98 -5.46
N ARG A 258 -6.09 -17.20 -5.74
CA ARG A 258 -5.02 -16.97 -4.76
C ARG A 258 -4.90 -15.48 -4.42
N GLY A 259 -4.93 -15.16 -3.13
CA GLY A 259 -4.78 -13.79 -2.63
C GLY A 259 -6.04 -12.93 -2.76
N LEU A 260 -7.16 -13.50 -3.21
CA LEU A 260 -8.46 -12.84 -3.30
C LEU A 260 -9.35 -13.24 -2.13
N TYR A 261 -9.96 -12.24 -1.49
CA TYR A 261 -10.83 -12.41 -0.34
C TYR A 261 -12.11 -11.60 -0.53
N ALA A 262 -13.20 -12.10 0.03
CA ALA A 262 -14.48 -11.41 0.05
C ALA A 262 -15.15 -11.63 1.41
N ARG A 263 -16.18 -10.83 1.69
CA ARG A 263 -17.02 -11.09 2.85
C ARG A 263 -17.81 -12.40 2.68
N PRO A 264 -18.09 -13.16 3.76
CA PRO A 264 -18.86 -14.40 3.69
C PRO A 264 -20.16 -14.30 2.88
N GLU A 265 -20.92 -13.22 3.06
CA GLU A 265 -22.22 -13.03 2.42
C GLU A 265 -22.12 -12.83 0.89
N ALA A 266 -20.96 -12.37 0.41
CA ALA A 266 -20.68 -12.24 -1.02
C ALA A 266 -20.46 -13.62 -1.67
N LEU A 267 -19.78 -14.53 -0.95
CA LEU A 267 -19.45 -15.87 -1.45
C LEU A 267 -20.67 -16.79 -1.55
N GLU A 268 -21.65 -16.63 -0.65
CA GLU A 268 -22.88 -17.42 -0.68
C GLU A 268 -23.71 -17.12 -1.95
N LYS A 269 -23.73 -15.86 -2.39
CA LYS A 269 -24.41 -15.46 -3.63
C LYS A 269 -23.75 -16.02 -4.88
N ILE A 270 -22.42 -16.19 -4.88
CA ILE A 270 -21.68 -16.79 -5.99
C ILE A 270 -21.98 -18.29 -6.09
N LYS A 271 -22.20 -18.98 -4.97
CA LYS A 271 -22.56 -20.41 -4.98
C LYS A 271 -24.02 -20.67 -5.35
N ALA A 272 -24.88 -19.67 -5.22
CA ALA A 272 -26.32 -19.76 -5.49
C ALA A 272 -26.71 -19.33 -6.92
N ALA A 273 -25.76 -18.81 -7.70
CA ALA A 273 -25.91 -18.40 -9.10
C ALA A 273 -25.30 -19.45 -10.04
#